data_AF-A0A212CWS3-F1
#
_entry.id   AF-A0A212CWS3-F1
#
_cell.length_a   1.000
_cell.length_b   1.000
_cell.length_c   1.000
_cell.angle_alpha   90.00
_cell.angle_beta   90.00
_cell.angle_gamma   90.00
#
_symmetry.space_group_name_H-M   'P 1'
#
loop_
_entity.id
_entity.type
_entity.pdbx_description
1 polymer ?
#
loop_
_entity_poly.entity_id
_entity_poly.type
_entity_poly.pdbx_seq_one_letter_code
_entity_poly.pdbx_strand_id
1 'polypeptide(L)'
;KRQSRDYDVEWGYAFDVHLNAFYPLLVILHFIQLFFINHVILTDTFIGYLVGNTLWLVAVGYYIYVTFLGYSALPFLKNTVTLLYPFAPLILLYGLSLALGWNFTHALCSFYKYRV
;
A
#
# COMPACT_ATOMS: atom_id res chain seq x y z
N LYS A 1 29.19 34.19 -4.02
CA LYS A 1 27.96 33.54 -3.49
C LYS A 1 27.77 32.19 -4.20
N ARG A 2 28.30 31.10 -3.62
CA ARG A 2 27.95 29.75 -4.06
C ARG A 2 26.56 29.48 -3.50
N GLN A 3 25.53 29.60 -4.34
CA GLN A 3 24.20 29.14 -4.01
C GLN A 3 24.27 27.62 -4.13
N SER A 4 24.63 26.94 -3.04
CA SER A 4 24.26 25.55 -2.83
C SER A 4 22.74 25.53 -2.96
N ARG A 5 22.27 25.16 -4.15
CA ARG A 5 20.87 24.81 -4.36
C ARG A 5 20.72 23.52 -3.56
N ASP A 6 20.30 23.64 -2.31
CA ASP A 6 19.73 22.52 -1.59
C ASP A 6 18.55 22.07 -2.43
N TYR A 7 18.73 20.99 -3.16
CA TYR A 7 17.67 20.28 -3.85
C TYR A 7 16.90 19.43 -2.82
N ASP A 8 16.58 20.04 -1.67
CA ASP A 8 15.83 19.40 -0.62
C ASP A 8 14.35 19.47 -0.99
N VAL A 9 13.69 18.32 -0.90
CA VAL A 9 12.25 18.26 -1.11
C VAL A 9 11.59 19.00 0.03
N GLU A 10 10.73 19.97 -0.29
CA GLU A 10 9.94 20.67 0.70
C GLU A 10 9.10 19.65 1.48
N TRP A 11 9.17 19.69 2.81
CA TRP A 11 8.45 18.76 3.67
C TRP A 11 6.94 18.75 3.37
N GLY A 12 6.36 19.91 3.08
CA GLY A 12 4.95 20.05 2.69
C GLY A 12 4.60 19.29 1.41
N TYR A 13 5.52 19.27 0.44
CA TYR A 13 5.34 18.50 -0.80
C TYR A 13 5.40 16.99 -0.53
N ALA A 14 6.38 16.53 0.24
CA ALA A 14 6.49 15.13 0.63
C ALA A 14 5.23 14.65 1.39
N PHE A 15 4.72 15.48 2.29
CA PHE A 15 3.50 15.20 3.04
C PHE A 15 2.26 15.14 2.13
N ASP A 16 2.09 16.07 1.20
CA ASP A 16 0.97 16.09 0.25
C ASP A 16 0.97 14.85 -0.66
N VAL A 17 2.13 14.46 -1.20
CA VAL A 17 2.27 13.25 -2.01
C VAL A 17 1.84 11.99 -1.23
N HIS A 18 2.27 11.87 0.03
CA HIS A 18 1.90 10.73 0.86
C HIS A 18 0.42 10.75 1.27
N LEU A 19 -0.18 11.92 1.52
CA LEU A 19 -1.61 12.04 1.76
C LEU A 19 -2.42 11.62 0.52
N ASN A 20 -2.02 12.08 -0.66
CA ASN A 20 -2.67 11.70 -1.91
C ASN A 20 -2.53 10.19 -2.19
N ALA A 21 -1.38 9.59 -1.87
CA ALA A 21 -1.18 8.15 -1.97
C ALA A 21 -1.99 7.35 -0.92
N PHE A 22 -2.22 7.93 0.25
CA PHE A 22 -2.96 7.30 1.34
C PHE A 22 -4.48 7.25 1.08
N TYR A 23 -5.02 8.22 0.35
CA TYR A 23 -6.45 8.28 0.06
C TYR A 23 -6.99 7.02 -0.66
N PRO A 24 -6.41 6.55 -1.80
CA PRO A 24 -6.82 5.30 -2.43
C PRO A 24 -6.68 4.09 -1.51
N LEU A 25 -5.60 4.03 -0.73
CA LEU A 25 -5.35 2.93 0.21
C LEU A 25 -6.45 2.85 1.27
N LEU A 26 -6.86 3.99 1.84
CA LEU A 26 -7.98 4.04 2.78
C LEU A 26 -9.29 3.61 2.13
N VAL A 27 -9.61 4.11 0.94
CA VAL A 27 -10.86 3.74 0.25
C VAL A 27 -10.90 2.23 -0.01
N ILE A 28 -9.81 1.63 -0.47
CA ILE A 28 -9.77 0.20 -0.77
C ILE A 28 -9.87 -0.64 0.50
N LEU A 29 -9.07 -0.33 1.54
CA LEU A 29 -8.98 -1.19 2.73
C LEU A 29 -10.04 -0.91 3.80
N HIS A 30 -10.53 0.33 3.92
CA HIS A 30 -11.47 0.72 4.97
C HIS A 30 -12.91 0.93 4.47
N PHE A 31 -13.11 1.24 3.18
CA PHE A 31 -14.44 1.25 2.58
C PHE A 31 -14.71 -0.10 1.90
N ILE A 32 -14.03 -0.39 0.79
CA ILE A 32 -14.36 -1.53 -0.07
C ILE A 32 -14.18 -2.85 0.69
N GLN A 33 -13.00 -3.08 1.25
CA GLN A 33 -12.69 -4.32 1.96
C GLN A 33 -13.61 -4.55 3.18
N LEU A 34 -14.07 -3.49 3.85
CA LEU A 34 -14.95 -3.62 5.01
C LEU A 34 -16.33 -4.18 4.63
N PHE A 35 -16.86 -3.82 3.46
CA PHE A 35 -18.10 -4.40 2.94
C PHE A 35 -17.97 -5.90 2.64
N PHE A 36 -16.82 -6.32 2.10
CA PHE A 36 -16.56 -7.72 1.75
C PHE A 36 -16.02 -8.56 2.92
N ILE A 37 -15.59 -7.92 4.03
CA ILE A 37 -14.96 -8.58 5.17
C ILE A 37 -15.83 -9.69 5.75
N ASN A 38 -17.09 -9.38 6.06
CA ASN A 38 -17.97 -10.31 6.75
C ASN A 38 -18.54 -11.41 5.85
N HIS A 39 -18.72 -11.13 4.55
CA HIS A 39 -19.37 -12.06 3.63
C HIS A 39 -18.39 -12.97 2.89
N VAL A 40 -17.20 -12.49 2.57
CA VAL A 40 -16.28 -13.20 1.67
C VAL A 40 -14.92 -13.45 2.33
N ILE A 41 -14.36 -12.44 3.00
CA ILE A 41 -12.95 -12.49 3.42
C ILE A 41 -12.75 -13.28 4.73
N LEU A 42 -13.77 -13.35 5.60
CA LEU A 42 -13.74 -14.16 6.82
C LEU A 42 -14.09 -15.64 6.60
N THR A 43 -14.45 -16.05 5.37
CA THR A 43 -14.57 -17.48 5.09
C THR A 43 -13.20 -18.08 4.83
N ASP A 44 -12.90 -19.21 5.47
CA ASP A 44 -11.66 -20.01 5.27
C ASP A 44 -11.62 -20.71 3.91
N THR A 45 -12.12 -20.04 2.88
CA THR A 45 -12.11 -20.51 1.50
C THR A 45 -10.92 -19.90 0.78
N PHE A 46 -10.39 -20.61 -0.20
CA PHE A 46 -9.35 -20.10 -1.09
C PHE A 46 -9.73 -18.76 -1.74
N ILE A 47 -11.03 -18.56 -2.02
CA ILE A 47 -11.56 -17.31 -2.57
C ILE A 47 -11.43 -16.17 -1.55
N GLY A 48 -11.70 -16.42 -0.26
CA GLY A 48 -11.50 -15.42 0.80
C GLY A 48 -10.05 -14.94 0.90
N TYR A 49 -9.10 -15.88 0.80
CA TYR A 49 -7.66 -15.58 0.81
C TYR A 49 -7.23 -14.81 -0.44
N LEU A 50 -7.71 -15.22 -1.62
CA LEU A 50 -7.40 -14.55 -2.88
C LEU A 50 -7.97 -13.13 -2.91
N VAL A 51 -9.24 -12.95 -2.58
CA VAL A 51 -9.89 -11.63 -2.57
C VAL A 51 -9.28 -10.71 -1.51
N GLY A 52 -9.07 -11.20 -0.28
CA GLY A 52 -8.43 -10.42 0.78
C GLY A 52 -7.02 -9.97 0.39
N ASN A 53 -6.16 -10.91 -0.02
CA ASN A 53 -4.77 -10.59 -0.34
C ASN A 53 -4.65 -9.76 -1.63
N THR A 54 -5.56 -9.91 -2.61
CA THR A 54 -5.56 -9.06 -3.82
C THR A 54 -5.94 -7.61 -3.49
N LEU A 55 -6.91 -7.38 -2.58
CA LEU A 55 -7.24 -6.03 -2.12
C LEU A 55 -6.04 -5.38 -1.43
N TRP A 56 -5.31 -6.12 -0.59
CA TRP A 56 -4.05 -5.66 0.02
C TRP A 56 -2.97 -5.33 -1.01
N LEU A 57 -2.74 -6.23 -1.97
CA LEU A 57 -1.78 -6.04 -3.05
C LEU A 57 -2.11 -4.77 -3.86
N VAL A 58 -3.37 -4.60 -4.23
CA VAL A 58 -3.85 -3.44 -5.01
C VAL A 58 -3.72 -2.16 -4.20
N ALA A 59 -4.16 -2.14 -2.93
CA ALA A 59 -4.09 -0.95 -2.08
C ALA A 59 -2.64 -0.46 -1.85
N VAL A 60 -1.73 -1.37 -1.49
CA VAL A 60 -0.33 -1.03 -1.28
C VAL A 60 0.38 -0.70 -2.60
N GLY A 61 0.03 -1.41 -3.68
CA GLY A 61 0.53 -1.10 -5.02
C GLY A 61 0.15 0.31 -5.48
N TYR A 62 -1.11 0.72 -5.27
CA TYR A 62 -1.56 2.08 -5.55
C TYR A 62 -0.79 3.12 -4.72
N TYR A 63 -0.57 2.85 -3.43
CA TYR A 63 0.20 3.75 -2.59
C TYR A 63 1.63 3.96 -3.14
N ILE A 64 2.32 2.88 -3.49
CA ILE A 64 3.68 2.96 -4.04
C ILE A 64 3.68 3.70 -5.39
N TYR A 65 2.71 3.40 -6.26
CA TYR A 65 2.62 4.02 -7.59
C TYR A 65 2.33 5.52 -7.53
N VAL A 66 1.35 5.95 -6.71
CA VAL A 66 1.01 7.37 -6.55
C VAL A 66 2.17 8.13 -5.90
N THR A 67 2.86 7.52 -4.94
CA THR A 67 4.07 8.08 -4.35
C THR A 67 5.16 8.29 -5.40
N PHE A 68 5.44 7.27 -6.24
CA PHE A 68 6.38 7.39 -7.36
C PHE A 68 5.98 8.48 -8.35
N LEU A 69 4.70 8.56 -8.70
CA LEU A 69 4.18 9.57 -9.63
C LEU A 69 4.37 10.98 -9.08
N GLY A 70 4.07 11.20 -7.79
CA GLY A 70 4.29 12.47 -7.11
C GLY A 70 5.76 12.89 -7.19
N TYR A 71 6.69 12.06 -6.72
CA TYR A 71 8.11 12.40 -6.73
C TYR A 71 8.73 12.50 -8.14
N SER A 72 8.16 11.82 -9.14
CA SER A 72 8.62 11.93 -10.54
C SER A 72 8.24 13.24 -11.22
N ALA A 73 7.32 14.03 -10.65
CA ALA A 73 7.00 15.36 -11.14
C ALA A 73 8.10 16.39 -10.81
N LEU A 74 9.04 16.07 -9.92
CA LEU A 74 10.15 16.93 -9.54
C LEU A 74 11.35 16.73 -10.51
N PRO A 75 11.66 17.70 -11.39
CA PRO A 75 12.69 17.54 -12.43
C PRO A 75 14.13 17.44 -11.89
N PHE A 76 14.32 17.71 -10.59
CA PHE A 76 15.62 17.60 -9.92
C PHE A 76 15.86 16.23 -9.27
N LEU A 77 14.82 15.43 -9.03
CA LEU A 77 14.99 14.07 -8.51
C LEU A 77 15.43 13.13 -9.64
N LYS A 78 16.66 12.64 -9.54
CA LYS A 78 17.16 11.56 -10.40
C LYS A 78 16.88 10.21 -9.73
N ASN A 79 16.64 9.19 -10.54
CA ASN A 79 16.49 7.80 -10.08
C ASN A 79 15.27 7.54 -9.16
N THR A 80 14.12 8.17 -9.47
CA THR A 80 12.84 7.92 -8.80
C THR A 80 12.37 6.47 -8.91
N VAL A 81 12.92 5.68 -9.84
CA VAL A 81 12.69 4.24 -10.00
C VAL A 81 12.97 3.46 -8.70
N THR A 82 13.85 3.98 -7.83
CA THR A 82 14.12 3.39 -6.51
C THR A 82 12.85 3.31 -5.64
N LEU A 83 11.91 4.25 -5.79
CA LEU A 83 10.63 4.24 -5.09
C LEU A 83 9.71 3.09 -5.55
N LEU A 84 10.00 2.48 -6.70
CA LEU A 84 9.25 1.35 -7.23
C LEU A 84 9.78 0.01 -6.70
N TYR A 85 10.98 -0.06 -6.12
CA TYR A 85 11.53 -1.30 -5.57
C TYR A 85 10.63 -2.03 -4.56
N PRO A 86 9.84 -1.35 -3.70
CA PRO A 86 8.88 -2.00 -2.81
C PRO A 86 7.82 -2.87 -3.51
N PHE A 87 7.60 -2.73 -4.82
CA PHE A 87 6.72 -3.64 -5.58
C PHE A 87 7.24 -5.09 -5.60
N ALA A 88 8.56 -5.29 -5.66
CA ALA A 88 9.15 -6.62 -5.72
C ALA A 88 8.89 -7.45 -4.42
N PRO A 89 9.21 -6.96 -3.20
CA PRO A 89 8.84 -7.66 -1.99
C PRO A 89 7.33 -7.75 -1.80
N LEU A 90 6.54 -6.78 -2.31
CA LEU A 90 5.08 -6.85 -2.22
C LEU A 90 4.50 -8.05 -2.99
N ILE A 91 4.94 -8.26 -4.24
CA ILE A 91 4.51 -9.41 -5.05
C ILE A 91 4.99 -10.73 -4.42
N LEU A 92 6.22 -10.74 -3.91
CA LEU A 92 6.76 -11.91 -3.21
C LEU A 92 5.93 -12.25 -1.97
N LEU A 93 5.62 -11.26 -1.12
CA LEU A 93 4.77 -11.43 0.05
C LEU A 93 3.37 -11.91 -0.32
N TYR A 94 2.78 -11.37 -1.38
CA TYR A 94 1.48 -11.84 -1.89
C TYR A 94 1.53 -13.32 -2.30
N GLY A 95 2.56 -13.73 -3.05
CA GLY A 95 2.75 -15.13 -3.45
C GLY A 95 2.94 -16.06 -2.25
N LEU A 96 3.75 -15.66 -1.27
CA LEU A 96 3.92 -16.41 -0.02
C LEU A 96 2.62 -16.50 0.78
N SER A 97 1.85 -15.41 0.84
CA SER A 97 0.56 -15.37 1.54
C SER A 97 -0.43 -16.36 0.93
N LEU A 98 -0.49 -16.47 -0.39
CA LEU A 98 -1.33 -17.45 -1.07
C LEU A 98 -0.82 -18.89 -0.87
N ALA A 99 0.49 -19.12 -0.95
CA ALA A 99 1.08 -20.44 -0.77
C ALA A 99 0.87 -20.99 0.66
N LEU A 100 0.92 -20.12 1.67
CA LEU A 100 0.73 -20.47 3.08
C LEU A 100 -0.74 -20.41 3.52
N GLY A 101 -1.66 -19.96 2.66
CA GLY A 101 -3.06 -19.75 3.02
C GLY A 101 -3.27 -18.63 4.05
N TRP A 102 -2.33 -17.70 4.17
CA TRP A 102 -2.43 -16.56 5.08
C TRP A 102 -3.32 -15.46 4.51
N ASN A 103 -4.20 -14.93 5.36
CA ASN A 103 -5.08 -13.82 5.03
C ASN A 103 -4.74 -12.63 5.94
N PHE A 104 -4.14 -11.58 5.35
CA PHE A 104 -3.75 -10.38 6.09
C PHE A 104 -4.94 -9.71 6.80
N THR A 105 -6.11 -9.75 6.17
CA THR A 105 -7.33 -9.18 6.74
C THR A 105 -7.81 -9.97 7.96
N HIS A 106 -7.70 -11.30 7.94
CA HIS A 106 -8.03 -12.13 9.10
C HIS A 106 -7.06 -11.87 10.27
N ALA A 107 -5.75 -11.74 9.99
CA ALA A 107 -4.75 -11.40 11.00
C ALA A 107 -5.05 -10.05 11.68
N LEU A 108 -5.44 -9.04 10.89
CA LEU A 108 -5.84 -7.73 11.42
C LEU A 108 -7.13 -7.79 12.24
N CYS A 109 -8.17 -8.49 11.77
CA CYS A 109 -9.39 -8.68 12.54
C CYS A 109 -9.12 -9.39 13.88
N SER A 110 -8.26 -10.41 13.88
CA SER A 110 -7.85 -11.10 15.10
C SER A 110 -7.11 -10.17 16.06
N PHE A 111 -6.22 -9.31 15.54
CA PHE A 111 -5.50 -8.32 16.35
C PHE A 111 -6.47 -7.31 16.99
N TYR A 112 -7.42 -6.78 16.21
CA TYR A 112 -8.43 -5.85 16.73
C TYR A 112 -9.31 -6.50 17.80
N LYS A 113 -9.75 -7.74 17.58
CA LYS A 113 -10.58 -8.48 18.55
C LYS A 113 -9.83 -8.82 19.84
N TYR A 114 -8.51 -8.99 19.79
CA TYR A 114 -7.70 -9.29 20.98
C TYR A 114 -7.36 -8.02 21.80
N ARG A 115 -7.39 -6.84 21.17
CA ARG A 115 -7.02 -5.56 21.80
C ARG A 115 -8.20 -4.77 22.37
N VAL A 116 -9.43 -5.17 22.06
CA VAL A 116 -10.70 -4.60 22.58
C VAL A 116 -11.35 -5.63 23.49
#